data_AF-A0A7J5EI93-F1
#
_entry.id   AF-A0A7J5EI93-F1
#
_cell.length_a   1.000
_cell.length_b   1.000
_cell.length_c   1.000
_cell.angle_alpha   90.00
_cell.angle_beta   90.00
_cell.angle_gamma   90.00
#
_symmetry.space_group_name_H-M   'P 1'
#
loop_
_entity.id
_entity.type
_entity.pdbx_description
1 polymer ?
#
loop_
_entity_poly.entity_id
_entity_poly.type
_entity_poly.pdbx_seq_one_letter_code
_entity_poly.pdbx_strand_id
1 'polypeptide(L)' 'MSRFEELKALVAAAEADFNKFYNEGNKAAGTRVRAAMQELKNFAQTIRTEVQTIKNEGKPEGESTPS' A
#
# COMPACT_ATOMS: atom_id res chain seq x y z
N MET A 1 15.90 -3.80 -0.54
CA MET A 1 15.04 -3.05 -1.46
C MET A 1 14.43 -1.90 -0.67
N SER A 2 14.32 -0.71 -1.24
CA SER A 2 13.67 0.40 -0.53
C SER A 2 12.15 0.18 -0.48
N ARG A 3 11.45 0.74 0.52
CA ARG A 3 9.97 0.70 0.60
C ARG A 3 9.28 1.14 -0.70
N PHE A 4 9.92 2.04 -1.43
CA PHE A 4 9.47 2.51 -2.73
C PHE A 4 9.59 1.44 -3.83
N GLU A 5 10.64 0.62 -3.84
CA GLU A 5 10.78 -0.49 -4.77
C GLU A 5 9.72 -1.57 -4.53
N GLU A 6 9.43 -1.88 -3.26
CA GLU A 6 8.34 -2.80 -2.87
C GLU A 6 6.97 -2.28 -3.36
N LEU A 7 6.69 -1.00 -3.18
CA LEU A 7 5.47 -0.35 -3.69
C LEU A 7 5.34 -0.51 -5.21
N LYS A 8 6.41 -0.21 -5.95
CA LYS A 8 6.42 -0.34 -7.41
C LYS A 8 6.18 -1.78 -7.85
N ALA A 9 6.78 -2.76 -7.15
CA ALA A 9 6.60 -4.17 -7.45
C ALA A 9 5.14 -4.61 -7.26
N LEU A 10 4.48 -4.18 -6.18
CA LEU A 10 3.05 -4.48 -5.92
C LEU A 10 2.15 -3.95 -7.04
N VAL A 11 2.39 -2.71 -7.50
CA VAL A 11 1.61 -2.11 -8.60
C VAL A 11 1.87 -2.81 -9.92
N ALA A 12 3.13 -3.08 -10.25
CA ALA A 12 3.52 -3.75 -11.49
C ALA A 12 2.93 -5.18 -11.57
N ALA A 13 2.92 -5.92 -10.46
CA ALA A 13 2.35 -7.27 -10.40
C ALA A 13 0.83 -7.29 -10.70
N ALA A 14 0.11 -6.21 -10.38
CA ALA A 14 -1.33 -6.14 -10.59
C ALA A 14 -1.72 -5.75 -12.03
N GLU A 15 -0.82 -5.13 -12.80
CA GLU A 15 -1.11 -4.51 -14.11
C GLU A 15 -1.83 -5.44 -15.09
N ALA A 16 -1.37 -6.69 -15.20
CA ALA A 16 -1.97 -7.66 -16.11
C ALA A 16 -3.42 -8.00 -15.74
N ASP A 17 -3.74 -8.06 -14.45
CA ASP A 17 -5.11 -8.31 -13.99
C ASP A 17 -6.00 -7.07 -14.16
N PHE A 18 -5.45 -5.86 -14.02
CA PHE A 18 -6.16 -4.63 -14.37
C PHE A 18 -6.57 -4.63 -15.84
N ASN A 19 -5.62 -4.89 -16.76
CA ASN A 19 -5.91 -4.94 -18.19
C ASN A 19 -6.98 -5.99 -18.52
N LYS A 20 -6.83 -7.22 -18.00
CA LYS A 20 -7.82 -8.29 -18.21
C LYS A 20 -9.19 -7.94 -17.65
N PHE A 21 -9.27 -7.28 -16.50
CA PHE A 21 -10.56 -6.93 -15.91
C PHE A 21 -11.24 -5.79 -16.66
N TYR A 22 -10.54 -4.66 -16.86
CA TYR A 22 -11.14 -3.44 -17.43
C TYR A 22 -11.31 -3.48 -18.94
N ASN A 23 -10.40 -4.15 -19.68
CA ASN A 23 -10.44 -4.18 -21.14
C ASN A 23 -11.10 -5.46 -21.69
N GLU A 24 -10.92 -6.60 -21.02
CA GLU A 24 -11.42 -7.90 -21.50
C GLU A 24 -12.65 -8.40 -20.72
N GLY A 25 -13.08 -7.71 -19.66
CA GLY A 25 -14.24 -8.10 -18.85
C GLY A 25 -14.02 -9.37 -18.01
N ASN A 26 -12.77 -9.76 -17.73
CA ASN A 26 -12.45 -10.99 -17.03
C ASN A 26 -12.78 -10.90 -15.52
N LYS A 27 -13.88 -11.54 -15.10
CA LYS A 27 -14.34 -11.52 -13.70
C LYS A 27 -13.34 -12.09 -12.69
N ALA A 28 -12.57 -13.13 -13.06
CA ALA A 28 -11.58 -13.71 -12.16
C ALA A 28 -10.38 -12.77 -11.96
N ALA A 29 -10.00 -12.01 -12.99
CA ALA A 29 -9.02 -10.94 -12.86
C ALA A 29 -9.52 -9.83 -11.91
N GLY A 30 -10.81 -9.52 -11.95
CA GLY A 30 -11.43 -8.58 -10.99
C GLY A 30 -11.26 -9.00 -9.51
N THR A 31 -11.39 -10.29 -9.21
CA THR A 31 -11.12 -10.81 -7.84
C THR A 31 -9.66 -10.60 -7.45
N ARG A 32 -8.72 -10.82 -8.37
CA ARG A 32 -7.28 -10.62 -8.11
C ARG A 32 -6.92 -9.13 -7.99
N VAL A 33 -7.47 -8.25 -8.82
CA VAL A 33 -7.35 -6.79 -8.67
C VAL A 33 -7.81 -6.37 -7.27
N ARG A 34 -8.97 -6.87 -6.82
CA ARG A 34 -9.46 -6.55 -5.47
C ARG A 34 -8.48 -7.01 -4.39
N ALA A 35 -7.95 -8.22 -4.48
CA ALA A 35 -6.98 -8.74 -3.53
C ALA A 35 -5.69 -7.90 -3.51
N ALA A 36 -5.13 -7.58 -4.69
CA ALA A 36 -3.95 -6.73 -4.83
C ALA A 36 -4.16 -5.34 -4.22
N MET A 37 -5.35 -4.75 -4.37
CA MET A 37 -5.68 -3.47 -3.75
C MET A 37 -5.82 -3.55 -2.22
N GLN A 38 -6.27 -4.68 -1.66
CA GLN A 38 -6.26 -4.88 -0.22
C GLN A 38 -4.83 -4.97 0.32
N GLU A 39 -3.96 -5.69 -0.37
CA GLU A 39 -2.54 -5.79 -0.01
C GLU A 39 -1.85 -4.42 -0.07
N LEU A 40 -2.08 -3.65 -1.14
CA LEU A 40 -1.55 -2.30 -1.28
C LEU A 40 -2.02 -1.38 -0.15
N LYS A 41 -3.30 -1.45 0.23
CA LYS A 41 -3.84 -0.68 1.36
C LYS A 41 -3.11 -1.02 2.66
N ASN A 42 -2.92 -2.31 2.95
CA ASN A 42 -2.25 -2.76 4.16
C ASN A 42 -0.79 -2.31 4.17
N PHE A 43 -0.09 -2.45 3.04
CA PHE A 43 1.29 -2.01 2.87
C PHE A 43 1.43 -0.50 3.10
N ALA A 44 0.55 0.32 2.50
CA ALA A 44 0.53 1.76 2.70
C ALA A 44 0.28 2.14 4.15
N GLN A 45 -0.61 1.41 4.86
CA GLN A 45 -0.86 1.62 6.27
C GLN A 45 0.37 1.30 7.13
N THR A 46 1.09 0.22 6.82
CA THR A 46 2.34 -0.14 7.51
C THR A 46 3.38 0.97 7.36
N ILE A 47 3.64 1.44 6.14
CA ILE A 47 4.59 2.54 5.90
C ILE A 47 4.16 3.81 6.64
N ARG A 48 2.85 4.15 6.62
CA ARG A 48 2.35 5.31 7.34
C ARG A 48 2.63 5.22 8.84
N THR A 49 2.39 4.05 9.44
CA THR A 49 2.68 3.81 10.86
C THR A 49 4.18 3.92 11.13
N GLU A 50 5.03 3.31 10.30
CA GLU A 50 6.50 3.42 10.43
C GLU A 50 6.98 4.88 10.42
N VAL A 51 6.49 5.68 9.47
CA VAL A 51 6.83 7.11 9.38
C VAL A 51 6.37 7.87 10.62
N GLN A 52 5.17 7.58 11.14
CA GLN A 52 4.67 8.21 12.36
C GLN A 52 5.50 7.81 13.58
N THR A 53 5.88 6.54 13.70
CA THR A 53 6.75 6.04 14.78
C THR A 53 8.10 6.75 14.75
N ILE A 54 8.76 6.83 13.59
CA ILE A 54 10.06 7.52 13.44
C ILE A 54 9.95 9.00 13.82
N LYS A 55 8.88 9.68 13.40
CA LYS A 55 8.61 11.08 13.78
C LYS A 55 8.43 11.26 15.29
N ASN A 56 7.78 10.29 15.93
CA ASN A 56 7.47 10.34 17.37
C ASN A 56 8.68 9.93 18.23
N GLU A 57 9.53 9.02 17.77
CA GLU A 57 10.80 8.65 18.43
C GLU A 57 11.80 9.81 18.43
N GLY A 58 11.69 10.74 17.47
CA GLY A 58 12.45 11.99 17.44
C GLY A 58 11.88 13.13 18.30
N LYS A 59 10.76 12.93 19.01
CA LYS A 59 10.17 13.93 19.91
C LYS A 59 10.54 13.64 21.38
N PRO A 60 11.10 14.61 22.13
CA PRO A 60 11.23 14.45 23.58
C PRO A 60 9.83 14.29 24.22
N GLU A 61 9.73 13.36 25.18
CA GLU A 61 8.50 13.12 25.97
C GLU A 61 7.98 14.46 26.53
N GLY A 62 6.82 14.92 26.03
CA GLY A 62 6.19 16.13 26.56
C GLY A 62 5.26 16.87 25.60
N GLU A 63 5.35 16.62 24.29
CA GLU A 63 4.53 17.36 23.32
C GLU A 63 3.47 16.47 22.65
N SER A 64 2.51 16.02 23.47
CA SER A 64 1.27 15.40 23.00
C SER A 64 0.38 16.47 22.37
N THR A 65 0.39 16.54 21.04
CA THR A 65 -0.61 17.31 20.28
C THR A 65 -1.92 16.51 20.27
N PRO A 66 -3.02 16.99 20.87
CA PRO A 66 -4.29 16.27 20.84
C PRO A 66 -4.80 16.20 19.39
N SER A 67 -5.32 15.04 19.00
CA SER A 67 -6.06 14.85 17.74
C SER A 67 -7.47 15.44 17.81
#